data_AF-A0A372EH55-F1
#
_entry.id   AF-A0A372EH55-F1
#
_cell.length_a   1.000
_cell.length_b   1.000
_cell.length_c   1.000
_cell.angle_alpha   90.00
_cell.angle_beta   90.00
_cell.angle_gamma   90.00
#
_symmetry.space_group_name_H-M   'P 1'
#
loop_
_entity.id
_entity.type
_entity.pdbx_description
1 polymer ?
#
loop_
_entity_poly.entity_id
_entity_poly.type
_entity_poly.pdbx_seq_one_letter_code
_entity_poly.pdbx_strand_id
1 'polypeptide(L)'
;MRLWPCLAVSASLLAPPAVQAEQTQSQGAGGRITTGARLNFELGIDRMIFLRVGAGGSHAGTDNGGGPSASATLSGVDFTLTPWHVPGAAPTYGAPEAVALPVEVRGNVGQIQLSAQTSGPLANGPHQIPMSRIGLSSDSASLPAPPIPDSGIGSSVNVSPGGSGTSAAPALLTYRAANWTFRYTPAASPVAGVYTGRITFSAATP
;
A
#
# COMPACT_ATOMS: atom_id res chain seq x y z
N MET A 1 42.49 33.84 19.52
CA MET A 1 41.02 33.92 19.69
C MET A 1 40.38 33.10 18.58
N ARG A 2 39.69 32.02 18.92
CA ARG A 2 38.99 31.12 17.99
C ARG A 2 37.67 31.78 17.57
N LEU A 3 37.37 31.81 16.28
CA LEU A 3 36.05 32.21 15.76
C LEU A 3 35.49 31.05 14.93
N TRP A 4 34.40 30.47 15.44
CA TRP A 4 33.55 29.46 14.82
C TRP A 4 32.77 30.08 13.64
N PRO A 5 32.64 29.41 12.48
CA PRO A 5 31.56 29.68 11.54
C PRO A 5 30.38 28.77 11.85
N CYS A 6 29.24 29.40 12.18
CA CYS A 6 27.95 28.74 12.36
C CYS A 6 27.37 28.36 10.99
N LEU A 7 26.95 27.10 10.86
CA LEU A 7 26.16 26.58 9.74
C LEU A 7 24.86 27.40 9.56
N ALA A 8 24.53 27.80 8.34
CA ALA A 8 23.18 28.19 7.96
C ALA A 8 22.62 27.13 7.01
N VAL A 9 21.72 26.29 7.52
CA VAL A 9 20.91 25.37 6.73
C VAL A 9 19.81 26.18 6.05
N SER A 10 19.84 26.27 4.73
CA SER A 10 18.76 26.85 3.94
C SER A 10 17.53 25.96 4.00
N ALA A 11 16.54 26.35 4.81
CA ALA A 11 15.20 25.78 4.75
C ALA A 11 14.50 26.32 3.50
N SER A 12 14.35 25.48 2.46
CA SER A 12 13.47 25.78 1.33
C SER A 12 12.02 25.71 1.82
N LEU A 13 11.45 26.86 2.20
CA LEU A 13 10.01 26.96 2.46
C LEU A 13 9.28 26.75 1.12
N LEU A 14 8.49 25.68 1.02
CA LEU A 14 7.38 25.64 0.06
C LEU A 14 6.37 26.72 0.51
N ALA A 15 6.40 27.88 -0.16
CA ALA A 15 5.40 28.90 0.05
C ALA A 15 4.05 28.38 -0.49
N PRO A 16 2.95 28.43 0.28
CA PRO A 16 1.63 28.15 -0.26
C PRO A 16 1.29 29.18 -1.37
N PRO A 17 0.49 28.80 -2.38
CA PRO A 17 0.15 29.70 -3.47
C PRO A 17 -0.55 30.94 -2.92
N ALA A 18 0.00 32.13 -3.23
CA ALA A 18 -0.55 33.38 -2.77
C ALA A 18 -1.83 33.69 -3.56
N VAL A 19 -2.98 33.76 -2.88
CA VAL A 19 -4.22 34.31 -3.44
C VAL A 19 -3.97 35.79 -3.79
N GLN A 20 -4.06 36.12 -5.08
CA GLN A 20 -3.91 37.49 -5.57
C GLN A 20 -5.29 38.08 -5.89
N ALA A 21 -5.65 39.13 -5.15
CA ALA A 21 -6.84 39.93 -5.38
C ALA A 21 -6.42 41.37 -5.74
N GLU A 22 -7.02 41.96 -6.75
CA GLU A 22 -6.83 43.39 -7.06
C GLU A 22 -8.06 44.20 -6.61
N GLN A 23 -7.90 45.51 -6.49
CA GLN A 23 -8.99 46.44 -6.19
C GLN A 23 -8.93 47.61 -7.16
N THR A 24 -10.09 48.01 -7.68
CA THR A 24 -10.23 49.18 -8.56
C THR A 24 -11.44 50.01 -8.14
N GLN A 25 -11.39 51.31 -8.44
CA GLN A 25 -12.48 52.25 -8.16
C GLN A 25 -12.73 53.11 -9.40
N SER A 26 -14.00 53.46 -9.64
CA SER A 26 -14.42 54.38 -10.70
C SER A 26 -15.38 55.44 -10.14
N GLN A 27 -15.28 56.70 -10.58
CA GLN A 27 -16.09 57.84 -10.11
C GLN A 27 -16.41 58.83 -11.26
N GLY A 28 -17.56 59.52 -11.22
CA GLY A 28 -18.01 60.46 -12.26
C GLY A 28 -19.41 61.07 -12.00
N ALA A 29 -19.76 62.18 -12.66
CA ALA A 29 -20.95 62.99 -12.38
C ALA A 29 -22.17 62.74 -13.31
N GLY A 30 -22.08 61.85 -14.30
CA GLY A 30 -23.19 61.46 -15.18
C GLY A 30 -22.77 60.42 -16.23
N GLY A 31 -23.70 59.55 -16.66
CA GLY A 31 -23.43 58.37 -17.50
C GLY A 31 -23.24 57.07 -16.69
N ARG A 32 -23.17 55.89 -17.34
CA ARG A 32 -22.97 54.61 -16.65
C ARG A 32 -21.51 54.46 -16.21
N ILE A 33 -21.30 54.28 -14.91
CA ILE A 33 -19.97 54.02 -14.31
C ILE A 33 -19.88 52.52 -13.98
N THR A 34 -18.76 51.89 -14.34
CA THR A 34 -18.44 50.50 -13.98
C THR A 34 -17.02 50.41 -13.43
N THR A 35 -16.79 49.46 -12.52
CA THR A 35 -15.46 49.08 -12.02
C THR A 35 -15.40 47.55 -11.94
N GLY A 36 -14.21 46.98 -12.00
CA GLY A 36 -14.03 45.53 -11.99
C GLY A 36 -12.70 45.15 -11.35
N ALA A 37 -12.73 44.11 -10.52
CA ALA A 37 -11.56 43.58 -9.84
C ALA A 37 -11.44 42.08 -10.14
N ARG A 38 -10.22 41.62 -10.39
CA ARG A 38 -9.87 40.21 -10.60
C ARG A 38 -9.46 39.53 -9.29
N LEU A 39 -9.83 38.27 -9.18
CA LEU A 39 -9.40 37.37 -8.13
C LEU A 39 -8.88 36.10 -8.79
N ASN A 40 -7.62 35.78 -8.55
CA ASN A 40 -7.00 34.56 -9.09
C ASN A 40 -7.01 33.47 -8.02
N PHE A 41 -7.41 32.25 -8.42
CA PHE A 41 -7.42 31.07 -7.58
C PHE A 41 -6.43 30.04 -8.12
N GLU A 42 -5.74 29.35 -7.20
CA GLU A 42 -4.90 28.20 -7.49
C GLU A 42 -5.29 27.07 -6.54
N LEU A 43 -5.51 25.87 -7.09
CA LEU A 43 -5.89 24.67 -6.34
C LEU A 43 -4.89 23.56 -6.62
N GLY A 44 -4.12 23.17 -5.61
CA GLY A 44 -3.33 21.95 -5.60
C GLY A 44 -4.14 20.79 -5.00
N ILE A 45 -4.16 19.65 -5.68
CA ILE A 45 -4.75 18.41 -5.15
C ILE A 45 -3.66 17.35 -5.10
N ASP A 46 -3.33 16.88 -3.90
CA ASP A 46 -2.31 15.86 -3.70
C ASP A 46 -2.80 14.46 -4.08
N ARG A 47 -1.83 13.58 -4.33
CA ARG A 47 -2.05 12.16 -4.65
C ARG A 47 -1.93 11.30 -3.39
N MET A 48 -2.76 10.27 -3.28
CA MET A 48 -2.73 9.31 -2.19
C MET A 48 -2.92 7.87 -2.68
N ILE A 49 -2.24 6.95 -2.00
CA ILE A 49 -2.48 5.51 -2.09
C ILE A 49 -2.57 4.95 -0.67
N PHE A 50 -3.60 4.15 -0.43
CA PHE A 50 -3.80 3.38 0.80
C PHE A 50 -3.83 1.90 0.43
N LEU A 51 -3.01 1.11 1.13
CA LEU A 51 -2.99 -0.34 1.03
C LEU A 51 -3.15 -0.92 2.44
N ARG A 52 -4.08 -1.85 2.59
CA ARG A 52 -4.21 -2.67 3.78
C ARG A 52 -4.20 -4.14 3.38
N VAL A 53 -3.38 -4.92 4.08
CA VAL A 53 -3.38 -6.39 4.02
C VAL A 53 -3.62 -6.92 5.42
N GLY A 54 -4.69 -7.70 5.62
CA GLY A 54 -5.07 -8.23 6.92
C GLY A 54 -5.90 -7.26 7.77
N ALA A 55 -5.93 -7.52 9.07
CA ALA A 55 -6.83 -6.87 10.04
C ALA A 55 -6.38 -5.47 10.49
N GLY A 56 -5.53 -4.79 9.72
CA GLY A 56 -5.10 -3.42 10.02
C GLY A 56 -6.26 -2.42 10.07
N GLY A 57 -6.02 -1.24 10.62
CA GLY A 57 -7.03 -0.18 10.70
C GLY A 57 -7.60 0.18 9.33
N SER A 58 -8.91 0.39 9.28
CA SER A 58 -9.59 0.93 8.10
C SER A 58 -8.99 2.27 7.68
N HIS A 59 -9.11 2.61 6.38
CA HIS A 59 -8.79 3.95 5.92
C HIS A 59 -9.56 4.98 6.78
N ALA A 60 -8.82 5.78 7.54
CA ALA A 60 -9.31 6.85 8.38
C ALA A 60 -8.36 8.04 8.21
N GLY A 61 -8.89 9.26 8.26
CA GLY A 61 -8.08 10.46 8.09
C GLY A 61 -8.90 11.74 8.05
N THR A 62 -8.22 12.85 8.32
CA THR A 62 -8.77 14.21 8.14
C THR A 62 -8.19 14.83 6.87
N ASP A 63 -8.75 15.95 6.41
CA ASP A 63 -8.36 16.66 5.18
C ASP A 63 -6.86 17.03 5.07
N ASN A 64 -6.09 16.86 6.16
CA ASN A 64 -4.64 17.08 6.21
C ASN A 64 -3.78 15.86 5.82
N GLY A 65 -4.34 14.88 5.10
CA GLY A 65 -3.57 13.75 4.53
C GLY A 65 -3.08 12.72 5.55
N GLY A 66 -3.52 12.79 6.81
CA GLY A 66 -3.23 11.76 7.80
C GLY A 66 -4.05 10.51 7.52
N GLY A 67 -3.50 9.54 6.80
CA GLY A 67 -4.06 8.19 6.77
C GLY A 67 -4.08 7.55 8.16
N PRO A 68 -4.70 6.36 8.34
CA PRO A 68 -4.67 5.70 9.63
C PRO A 68 -3.20 5.42 9.99
N SER A 69 -2.85 5.57 11.27
CA SER A 69 -1.51 5.18 11.75
C SER A 69 -1.21 3.76 11.29
N ALA A 70 0.04 3.52 10.85
CA ALA A 70 0.49 2.18 10.51
C ALA A 70 0.14 1.22 11.66
N SER A 71 -0.52 0.10 11.35
CA SER A 71 -0.90 -0.88 12.37
C SER A 71 0.35 -1.33 13.12
N ALA A 72 0.38 -1.13 14.44
CA ALA A 72 1.47 -1.60 15.28
C ALA A 72 1.55 -3.14 15.32
N THR A 73 0.43 -3.81 15.04
CA THR A 73 0.32 -5.27 14.94
C THR A 73 0.27 -5.67 13.46
N LEU A 74 1.26 -6.44 13.02
CA LEU A 74 1.24 -7.10 11.71
C LEU A 74 0.32 -8.32 11.77
N SER A 75 -0.52 -8.54 10.75
CA SER A 75 -1.25 -9.80 10.64
C SER A 75 -0.26 -10.93 10.32
N GLY A 76 -0.18 -11.90 11.22
CA GLY A 76 0.55 -13.15 11.00
C GLY A 76 -0.24 -14.09 10.10
N VAL A 77 0.49 -14.89 9.33
CA VAL A 77 -0.05 -16.04 8.59
C VAL A 77 0.72 -17.25 9.07
N ASP A 78 0.10 -18.05 9.91
CA ASP A 78 0.72 -19.21 10.55
C ASP A 78 0.17 -20.50 9.95
N PHE A 79 1.07 -21.41 9.60
CA PHE A 79 0.73 -22.74 9.12
C PHE A 79 1.30 -23.78 10.08
N THR A 80 0.45 -24.69 10.56
CA THR A 80 0.89 -25.80 11.41
C THR A 80 0.87 -27.10 10.61
N LEU A 81 2.03 -27.76 10.54
CA LEU A 81 2.17 -29.06 9.90
C LEU A 81 2.16 -30.16 10.96
N THR A 82 1.17 -31.06 10.89
CA THR A 82 1.12 -32.26 11.73
C THR A 82 1.73 -33.44 10.96
N PRO A 83 2.79 -34.08 11.48
CA PRO A 83 3.41 -35.22 10.81
C PRO A 83 2.51 -36.44 10.86
N TRP A 84 2.39 -37.13 9.72
CA TRP A 84 1.88 -38.49 9.64
C TRP A 84 3.08 -39.45 9.63
N HIS A 85 3.07 -40.44 10.52
CA HIS A 85 4.21 -41.34 10.71
C HIS A 85 3.96 -42.73 10.12
N VAL A 86 4.96 -43.23 9.39
CA VAL A 86 5.19 -44.65 9.13
C VAL A 86 6.56 -45.00 9.73
N PRO A 87 6.67 -46.03 10.59
CA PRO A 87 7.94 -46.46 11.17
C PRO A 87 9.02 -46.68 10.09
N GLY A 88 10.16 -45.99 10.24
CA GLY A 88 11.32 -46.14 9.34
C GLY A 88 11.30 -45.29 8.06
N ALA A 89 10.33 -44.39 7.88
CA ALA A 89 10.27 -43.46 6.75
C ALA A 89 10.30 -41.98 7.20
N ALA A 90 10.64 -41.08 6.28
CA ALA A 90 10.52 -39.64 6.53
C ALA A 90 9.03 -39.26 6.72
N PRO A 91 8.69 -38.37 7.68
CA PRO A 91 7.29 -38.01 7.94
C PRO A 91 6.64 -37.36 6.72
N THR A 92 5.42 -37.75 6.36
CA THR A 92 4.64 -37.00 5.38
C THR A 92 3.77 -35.98 6.09
N TYR A 93 3.44 -34.89 5.38
CA TYR A 93 2.65 -33.81 5.93
C TYR A 93 1.45 -33.56 5.03
N GLY A 94 0.27 -33.45 5.62
CA GLY A 94 -0.90 -32.92 4.92
C GLY A 94 -0.71 -31.45 4.60
N ALA A 95 -1.40 -30.95 3.58
CA ALA A 95 -1.49 -29.51 3.37
C ALA A 95 -2.22 -28.87 4.57
N PRO A 96 -1.64 -27.84 5.22
CA PRO A 96 -2.31 -27.14 6.30
C PRO A 96 -3.50 -26.34 5.76
N GLU A 97 -4.36 -25.89 6.68
CA GLU A 97 -5.49 -25.04 6.34
C GLU A 97 -5.02 -23.73 5.70
N ALA A 98 -5.80 -23.26 4.71
CA ALA A 98 -5.54 -21.99 4.05
C ALA A 98 -5.93 -20.82 4.96
N VAL A 99 -5.16 -19.74 4.92
CA VAL A 99 -5.44 -18.53 5.72
C VAL A 99 -5.93 -17.43 4.80
N ALA A 100 -7.13 -16.90 5.03
CA ALA A 100 -7.67 -15.78 4.26
C ALA A 100 -7.49 -14.46 5.03
N LEU A 101 -6.95 -13.45 4.35
CA LEU A 101 -6.80 -12.10 4.86
C LEU A 101 -7.58 -11.10 3.99
N PRO A 102 -8.36 -10.17 4.59
CA PRO A 102 -9.01 -9.11 3.84
C PRO A 102 -7.95 -8.11 3.35
N VAL A 103 -8.08 -7.67 2.10
CA VAL A 103 -7.17 -6.72 1.46
C VAL A 103 -7.98 -5.58 0.85
N GLU A 104 -7.44 -4.38 0.95
CA GLU A 104 -8.06 -3.18 0.42
C GLU A 104 -7.03 -2.25 -0.18
N VAL A 105 -7.37 -1.67 -1.33
CA VAL A 105 -6.58 -0.64 -1.99
C VAL A 105 -7.49 0.55 -2.30
N ARG A 106 -7.05 1.76 -1.91
CA ARG A 106 -7.70 3.02 -2.25
C ARG A 106 -6.72 4.04 -2.81
N GLY A 107 -7.17 4.91 -3.72
CA GLY A 107 -6.37 6.05 -4.17
C GLY A 107 -7.08 6.92 -5.19
N ASN A 108 -6.55 8.13 -5.38
CA ASN A 108 -7.01 9.12 -6.38
C ASN A 108 -6.04 9.23 -7.57
N VAL A 109 -5.35 8.13 -7.88
CA VAL A 109 -4.27 8.06 -8.87
C VAL A 109 -4.64 7.25 -10.11
N GLY A 110 -5.92 6.86 -10.25
CA GLY A 110 -6.36 5.91 -11.25
C GLY A 110 -5.77 4.53 -10.96
N GLN A 111 -5.18 3.90 -11.98
CA GLN A 111 -4.64 2.54 -11.87
C GLN A 111 -3.53 2.48 -10.81
N ILE A 112 -3.45 1.38 -10.07
CA ILE A 112 -2.41 1.15 -9.05
C ILE A 112 -1.66 -0.14 -9.41
N GLN A 113 -0.34 -0.13 -9.26
CA GLN A 113 0.49 -1.34 -9.34
C GLN A 113 0.73 -1.90 -7.95
N LEU A 114 0.54 -3.21 -7.79
CA LEU A 114 0.87 -3.95 -6.57
C LEU A 114 2.04 -4.88 -6.81
N SER A 115 2.98 -4.91 -5.87
CA SER A 115 4.12 -5.83 -5.88
C SER A 115 4.30 -6.50 -4.51
N ALA A 116 4.88 -7.70 -4.51
CA ALA A 116 5.33 -8.37 -3.30
C ALA A 116 6.87 -8.43 -3.28
N GLN A 117 7.46 -8.14 -2.13
CA GLN A 117 8.88 -8.30 -1.89
C GLN A 117 9.09 -9.30 -0.76
N THR A 118 10.03 -10.22 -0.94
CA THR A 118 10.39 -11.20 0.10
C THR A 118 11.79 -10.91 0.63
N SER A 119 11.92 -10.97 1.95
CA SER A 119 13.20 -10.77 2.64
C SER A 119 14.20 -11.93 2.43
N GLY A 120 13.71 -13.06 1.95
CA GLY A 120 14.42 -14.32 1.78
C GLY A 120 13.45 -15.50 1.98
N PRO A 121 13.97 -16.75 1.97
CA PRO A 121 13.17 -17.92 2.28
C PRO A 121 12.69 -17.90 3.74
N LEU A 122 11.70 -18.74 4.05
CA LEU A 122 11.36 -19.04 5.44
C LEU A 122 12.53 -19.80 6.06
N ALA A 123 13.05 -19.36 7.20
CA ALA A 123 14.26 -19.89 7.79
C ALA A 123 14.07 -20.42 9.21
N ASN A 124 14.70 -21.55 9.50
CA ASN A 124 14.85 -22.14 10.82
C ASN A 124 16.32 -22.59 11.01
N GLY A 125 17.16 -21.66 11.48
CA GLY A 125 18.61 -21.86 11.51
C GLY A 125 19.17 -22.09 10.09
N PRO A 126 19.90 -23.20 9.82
CA PRO A 126 20.43 -23.48 8.49
C PRO A 126 19.38 -24.03 7.51
N HIS A 127 18.20 -24.42 7.98
CA HIS A 127 17.15 -25.00 7.15
C HIS A 127 16.29 -23.90 6.53
N GLN A 128 16.00 -24.03 5.24
CA GLN A 128 15.28 -23.02 4.46
C GLN A 128 14.15 -23.65 3.65
N ILE A 129 13.05 -22.91 3.53
CA ILE A 129 11.91 -23.23 2.67
C ILE A 129 11.71 -22.04 1.74
N PRO A 130 11.79 -22.22 0.40
CA PRO A 130 11.57 -21.14 -0.55
C PRO A 130 10.23 -20.43 -0.31
N MET A 131 10.22 -19.09 -0.37
CA MET A 131 9.00 -18.32 -0.08
C MET A 131 7.89 -18.58 -1.10
N SER A 132 8.25 -18.99 -2.32
CA SER A 132 7.29 -19.44 -3.35
C SER A 132 6.47 -20.67 -2.96
N ARG A 133 6.82 -21.39 -1.88
CA ARG A 133 5.97 -22.45 -1.30
C ARG A 133 4.70 -21.92 -0.65
N ILE A 134 4.65 -20.61 -0.40
CA ILE A 134 3.44 -19.90 0.00
C ILE A 134 2.71 -19.46 -1.28
N GLY A 135 1.67 -20.20 -1.64
CA GLY A 135 0.74 -19.79 -2.68
C GLY A 135 -0.13 -18.63 -2.18
N LEU A 136 -0.41 -17.68 -3.07
CA LEU A 136 -1.27 -16.54 -2.82
C LEU A 136 -2.27 -16.38 -3.96
N SER A 137 -3.56 -16.31 -3.62
CA SER A 137 -4.64 -16.11 -4.58
C SER A 137 -5.62 -15.07 -4.09
N SER A 138 -6.20 -14.29 -5.01
CA SER A 138 -7.27 -13.34 -4.73
C SER A 138 -8.62 -13.92 -5.14
N ASP A 139 -9.68 -13.56 -4.43
CA ASP A 139 -11.08 -13.83 -4.81
C ASP A 139 -11.64 -12.80 -5.82
N SER A 140 -10.85 -11.78 -6.19
CA SER A 140 -11.28 -10.68 -7.06
C SER A 140 -10.27 -10.39 -8.16
N ALA A 141 -10.71 -10.48 -9.42
CA ALA A 141 -9.90 -10.10 -10.58
C ALA A 141 -9.60 -8.60 -10.65
N SER A 142 -10.40 -7.77 -9.98
CA SER A 142 -10.17 -6.31 -9.90
C SER A 142 -9.13 -5.91 -8.86
N LEU A 143 -8.73 -6.85 -7.99
CA LEU A 143 -7.64 -6.70 -7.02
C LEU A 143 -6.82 -8.00 -7.02
N PRO A 144 -6.06 -8.27 -8.09
CA PRO A 144 -5.26 -9.47 -8.19
C PRO A 144 -4.18 -9.50 -7.10
N ALA A 145 -3.81 -10.69 -6.66
CA ALA A 145 -2.68 -10.86 -5.77
C ALA A 145 -1.37 -10.82 -6.56
N PRO A 146 -0.35 -10.05 -6.13
CA PRO A 146 0.95 -10.09 -6.76
C PRO A 146 1.65 -11.45 -6.52
N PRO A 147 2.44 -11.94 -7.49
CA PRO A 147 3.22 -13.16 -7.31
C PRO A 147 4.26 -12.98 -6.21
N ILE A 148 4.46 -14.02 -5.40
CA ILE A 148 5.45 -14.03 -4.33
C ILE A 148 6.79 -14.55 -4.91
N PRO A 149 7.85 -13.71 -4.97
CA PRO A 149 9.17 -14.16 -5.39
C PRO A 149 9.87 -14.96 -4.27
N ASP A 150 10.84 -15.81 -4.62
CA ASP A 150 11.67 -16.48 -3.60
C ASP A 150 12.61 -15.52 -2.86
N SER A 151 13.02 -14.43 -3.52
CA SER A 151 13.83 -13.36 -2.93
C SER A 151 13.62 -12.05 -3.67
N GLY A 152 13.82 -10.93 -2.98
CA GLY A 152 13.79 -9.60 -3.59
C GLY A 152 12.38 -9.18 -4.02
N ILE A 153 12.30 -8.26 -4.98
CA ILE A 153 11.05 -7.68 -5.46
C ILE A 153 10.51 -8.54 -6.62
N GLY A 154 9.23 -8.93 -6.52
CA GLY A 154 8.53 -9.70 -7.54
C GLY A 154 7.94 -8.81 -8.64
N SER A 155 7.37 -9.42 -9.67
CA SER A 155 6.64 -8.67 -10.69
C SER A 155 5.38 -8.02 -10.13
N SER A 156 5.03 -6.87 -10.70
CA SER A 156 3.83 -6.13 -10.33
C SER A 156 2.58 -6.67 -11.04
N VAL A 157 1.42 -6.47 -10.40
CA VAL A 157 0.09 -6.68 -10.99
C VAL A 157 -0.70 -5.37 -10.99
N ASN A 158 -1.59 -5.20 -11.96
CA ASN A 158 -2.40 -4.00 -12.09
C ASN A 158 -3.73 -4.15 -11.36
N VAL A 159 -4.07 -3.15 -10.55
CA VAL A 159 -5.38 -2.96 -9.92
C VAL A 159 -6.16 -1.96 -10.74
N SER A 160 -7.31 -2.38 -11.28
CA SER A 160 -8.09 -1.54 -12.17
C SER A 160 -8.78 -0.39 -11.43
N PRO A 161 -8.84 0.82 -12.04
CA PRO A 161 -9.63 1.93 -11.53
C PRO A 161 -11.08 1.56 -11.27
N GLY A 162 -11.73 2.29 -10.37
CA GLY A 162 -13.13 2.17 -10.01
C GLY A 162 -13.37 1.40 -8.72
N GLY A 163 -14.60 0.91 -8.56
CA GLY A 163 -15.07 0.19 -7.38
C GLY A 163 -16.02 1.03 -6.50
N SER A 164 -16.15 0.66 -5.23
CA SER A 164 -17.17 1.27 -4.35
C SER A 164 -16.94 2.77 -4.18
N GLY A 165 -17.99 3.58 -4.29
CA GLY A 165 -17.90 5.03 -4.09
C GLY A 165 -17.09 5.82 -5.12
N THR A 166 -16.72 5.22 -6.26
CA THR A 166 -15.89 5.87 -7.29
C THR A 166 -16.67 6.50 -8.45
N SER A 167 -18.01 6.47 -8.41
CA SER A 167 -18.89 6.85 -9.53
C SER A 167 -18.68 8.29 -10.04
N ALA A 168 -18.17 9.18 -9.19
CA ALA A 168 -17.88 10.57 -9.56
C ALA A 168 -16.70 10.71 -10.55
N ALA A 169 -15.73 9.80 -10.49
CA ALA A 169 -14.56 9.79 -11.39
C ALA A 169 -13.97 8.38 -11.50
N PRO A 170 -14.65 7.45 -12.19
CA PRO A 170 -14.33 6.02 -12.15
C PRO A 170 -12.97 5.65 -12.77
N ALA A 171 -12.40 6.52 -13.62
CA ALA A 171 -11.06 6.33 -14.19
C ALA A 171 -9.93 6.92 -13.33
N LEU A 172 -10.26 7.80 -12.37
CA LEU A 172 -9.29 8.52 -11.54
C LEU A 172 -9.25 8.01 -10.10
N LEU A 173 -10.34 7.37 -9.65
CA LEU A 173 -10.46 6.83 -8.31
C LEU A 173 -10.36 5.32 -8.35
N THR A 174 -9.67 4.75 -7.36
CA THR A 174 -9.61 3.31 -7.12
C THR A 174 -10.09 3.04 -5.71
N TYR A 175 -11.05 2.13 -5.56
CA TYR A 175 -11.42 1.53 -4.29
C TYR A 175 -11.79 0.07 -4.53
N ARG A 176 -10.83 -0.82 -4.31
CA ARG A 176 -10.99 -2.27 -4.46
C ARG A 176 -10.78 -2.98 -3.12
N ALA A 177 -11.56 -4.02 -2.90
CA ALA A 177 -11.43 -4.92 -1.77
C ALA A 177 -11.50 -6.37 -2.26
N ALA A 178 -10.80 -7.27 -1.56
CA ALA A 178 -10.72 -8.70 -1.85
C ALA A 178 -10.35 -9.46 -0.58
N ASN A 179 -10.46 -10.78 -0.62
CA ASN A 179 -9.79 -11.67 0.32
C ASN A 179 -8.64 -12.37 -0.40
N TRP A 180 -7.45 -12.20 0.15
CA TRP A 180 -6.27 -12.92 -0.29
C TRP A 180 -6.09 -14.18 0.55
N THR A 181 -6.06 -15.33 -0.11
CA THR A 181 -5.89 -16.63 0.52
C THR A 181 -4.45 -17.09 0.37
N PHE A 182 -3.79 -17.31 1.50
CA PHE A 182 -2.46 -17.88 1.61
C PHE A 182 -2.55 -19.39 1.81
N ARG A 183 -1.73 -20.15 1.09
CA ARG A 183 -1.66 -21.61 1.20
C ARG A 183 -0.23 -22.06 1.21
N TYR A 184 0.18 -22.75 2.27
CA TYR A 184 1.47 -23.44 2.25
C TYR A 184 1.32 -24.81 1.59
N THR A 185 2.16 -25.08 0.58
CA THR A 185 2.25 -26.41 -0.05
C THR A 185 3.57 -27.06 0.39
N PRO A 186 3.54 -28.04 1.31
CA PRO A 186 4.75 -28.67 1.80
C PRO A 186 5.55 -29.31 0.64
N ALA A 187 6.85 -29.03 0.58
CA ALA A 187 7.77 -29.92 -0.09
C ALA A 187 8.01 -31.16 0.80
N ALA A 188 8.70 -32.18 0.27
CA ALA A 188 9.05 -33.37 1.04
C ALA A 188 9.64 -33.01 2.42
N SER A 189 9.27 -33.81 3.41
CA SER A 189 9.54 -33.77 4.85
C SER A 189 10.48 -32.64 5.35
N PRO A 190 9.98 -31.41 5.60
CA PRO A 190 10.78 -30.38 6.24
C PRO A 190 11.22 -30.81 7.64
N VAL A 191 12.43 -30.42 8.03
CA VAL A 191 12.92 -30.65 9.40
C VAL A 191 12.03 -29.90 10.39
N ALA A 192 11.74 -30.51 11.53
CA ALA A 192 10.91 -29.89 12.57
C ALA A 192 11.50 -28.56 13.06
N GLY A 193 10.62 -27.58 13.27
CA GLY A 193 10.93 -26.29 13.88
C GLY A 193 10.08 -25.16 13.32
N VAL A 194 10.36 -23.93 13.76
CA VAL A 194 9.60 -22.74 13.40
C VAL A 194 10.35 -21.99 12.31
N TYR A 195 9.78 -21.97 11.11
CA TYR A 195 10.34 -21.24 9.99
C TYR A 195 9.70 -19.86 9.91
N THR A 196 10.51 -18.81 9.94
CA THR A 196 10.01 -17.43 9.89
C THR A 196 10.54 -16.72 8.65
N GLY A 197 9.74 -15.79 8.15
CA GLY A 197 10.12 -14.93 7.04
C GLY A 197 9.10 -13.82 6.87
N ARG A 198 9.36 -12.89 5.96
CA ARG A 198 8.51 -11.71 5.76
C ARG A 198 8.30 -11.43 4.29
N ILE A 199 7.04 -11.16 3.96
CA ILE A 199 6.58 -10.59 2.69
C ILE A 199 6.15 -9.14 2.95
N THR A 200 6.60 -8.22 2.12
CA THR A 200 6.20 -6.81 2.12
C THR A 200 5.43 -6.53 0.83
N PHE A 201 4.16 -6.15 0.97
CA PHE A 201 3.34 -5.72 -0.16
C PHE A 201 3.44 -4.21 -0.32
N SER A 202 3.60 -3.75 -1.56
CA SER A 202 3.70 -2.33 -1.89
C SER A 202 2.68 -1.97 -2.97
N ALA A 203 2.18 -0.74 -2.89
CA ALA A 203 1.30 -0.15 -3.88
C ALA A 203 1.93 1.13 -4.43
N ALA A 204 1.95 1.28 -5.74
CA ALA A 204 2.56 2.44 -6.41
C ALA A 204 1.70 2.91 -7.59
N THR A 205 1.90 4.16 -7.99
CA THR A 205 1.43 4.61 -9.30
C THR A 205 2.21 3.90 -10.40
N PRO A 206 1.59 3.58 -11.56
CA PRO A 206 2.27 2.98 -12.69
C PRO A 206 3.47 3.79 -13.21
#